data_AF-A0A9X9A099-F1
#
_entry.id   AF-A0A9X9A099-F1
#
_cell.length_a   1.000
_cell.length_b   1.000
_cell.length_c   1.000
_cell.angle_alpha   90.00
_cell.angle_beta   90.00
_cell.angle_gamma   90.00
#
_symmetry.space_group_name_H-M   'P 1'
#
loop_
_entity.id
_entity.type
_entity.pdbx_description
1 polymer ?
#
loop_
_entity_poly.entity_id
_entity_poly.type
_entity_poly.pdbx_seq_one_letter_code
_entity_poly.pdbx_strand_id
1 'polypeptide(L)'
;ASETTLAKLKLLGTDCDHEAMTGQEVFTRLMQGYTVSLRNSSIRPDLEVLLKELLELGVKQFDRFFFTTDGSHPSFYENGMTNVMISTAIKQGVSVI
;
A
#
# COMPACT_ATOMS: atom_id res chain seq x y z
N ALA A 1 -0.10 9.75 9.12
CA ALA A 1 0.61 10.33 10.29
C ALA A 1 1.82 11.11 9.82
N SER A 2 2.31 12.11 10.57
CA SER A 2 3.54 12.82 10.19
C SER A 2 4.77 11.90 10.27
N GLU A 3 5.83 12.25 9.55
CA GLU A 3 7.09 11.51 9.53
C GLU A 3 7.67 11.30 10.95
N THR A 4 7.67 12.35 11.79
CA THR A 4 8.13 12.28 13.18
C THR A 4 7.26 11.35 14.04
N THR A 5 5.94 11.31 13.79
CA THR A 5 5.04 10.41 14.53
C THR A 5 5.29 8.96 14.15
N LEU A 6 5.48 8.68 12.86
CA LEU A 6 5.84 7.34 12.38
C LEU A 6 7.18 6.89 13.00
N ALA A 7 8.20 7.74 13.02
CA ALA A 7 9.49 7.37 13.61
C ALA A 7 9.36 6.97 15.10
N LYS A 8 8.53 7.69 15.87
CA LYS A 8 8.24 7.33 17.27
C LYS A 8 7.51 6.01 17.39
N LEU A 9 6.49 5.77 16.57
CA LEU A 9 5.74 4.51 16.58
C LEU A 9 6.63 3.33 16.21
N LYS A 10 7.54 3.50 15.25
CA LYS A 10 8.53 2.48 14.88
C LYS A 10 9.44 2.12 16.05
N LEU A 11 9.94 3.12 16.77
CA LEU A 11 10.75 2.93 17.99
C LEU A 11 9.97 2.23 19.11
N LEU A 12 8.65 2.41 19.17
CA LEU A 12 7.75 1.74 20.11
C LEU A 12 7.32 0.34 19.64
N GLY A 13 7.77 -0.12 18.48
CA GLY A 13 7.58 -1.49 17.98
C GLY A 13 6.52 -1.66 16.90
N THR A 14 5.86 -0.58 16.43
CA THR A 14 4.98 -0.70 15.26
C THR A 14 5.80 -1.01 14.01
N ASP A 15 5.42 -2.04 13.26
CA ASP A 15 6.18 -2.52 12.10
C ASP A 15 5.43 -2.45 10.77
N CYS A 16 4.11 -2.27 10.78
CA CYS A 16 3.26 -2.16 9.59
C CYS A 16 2.23 -1.04 9.71
N ASP A 17 1.92 -0.37 8.58
CA ASP A 17 0.84 0.61 8.46
C ASP A 17 0.14 0.52 7.10
N HIS A 18 -1.17 0.78 7.06
CA HIS A 18 -1.99 0.81 5.84
C HIS A 18 -2.63 2.18 5.56
N GLU A 19 -2.33 3.18 6.39
CA GLU A 19 -2.94 4.52 6.33
C GLU A 19 -2.21 5.51 5.40
N ALA A 20 -1.39 5.02 4.46
CA ALA A 20 -0.79 5.87 3.45
C ALA A 20 -1.80 6.16 2.33
N MET A 21 -1.94 7.43 1.95
CA MET A 21 -2.88 7.87 0.90
C MET A 21 -2.20 8.27 -0.42
N THR A 22 -0.87 8.42 -0.42
CA THR A 22 -0.08 8.77 -1.61
C THR A 22 1.16 7.88 -1.71
N GLY A 23 1.74 7.76 -2.89
CA GLY A 23 2.99 7.06 -3.13
C GLY A 23 4.15 7.66 -2.32
N GLN A 24 4.19 8.98 -2.14
CA GLN A 24 5.18 9.64 -1.30
C GLN A 24 5.04 9.23 0.17
N GLU A 25 3.81 9.14 0.67
CA GLU A 25 3.53 8.69 2.03
C GLU A 25 3.87 7.22 2.27
N VAL A 26 3.65 6.37 1.25
CA VAL A 26 4.10 4.98 1.26
C VAL A 26 5.63 4.93 1.29
N PHE A 27 6.28 5.71 0.42
CA PHE A 27 7.73 5.77 0.32
C PHE A 27 8.38 6.20 1.64
N THR A 28 7.87 7.24 2.29
CA THR A 28 8.35 7.69 3.61
C THR A 28 8.30 6.58 4.65
N ARG A 29 7.22 5.77 4.68
CA ARG A 29 7.10 4.63 5.61
C ARG A 29 8.13 3.55 5.30
N LEU A 30 8.32 3.20 4.03
CA LEU A 30 9.35 2.23 3.61
C LEU A 30 10.75 2.70 4.03
N MET A 31 11.06 3.98 3.83
CA MET A 31 12.35 4.56 4.22
C MET A 31 12.58 4.54 5.74
N GLN A 32 11.52 4.54 6.54
CA GLN A 32 11.60 4.34 7.99
C GLN A 32 11.62 2.86 8.42
N GLY A 33 11.67 1.92 7.47
CA GLY A 33 11.74 0.48 7.75
C GLY A 33 10.40 -0.15 8.13
N TYR A 34 9.28 0.47 7.77
CA TYR A 34 7.97 -0.16 7.85
C TYR A 34 7.79 -1.22 6.77
N THR A 35 6.92 -2.17 7.04
CA THR A 35 6.15 -2.87 6.01
C THR A 35 4.92 -2.03 5.70
N VAL A 36 4.54 -1.88 4.43
CA VAL A 36 3.41 -1.02 4.05
C VAL A 36 2.32 -1.85 3.40
N SER A 37 1.12 -1.81 3.95
CA SER A 37 -0.03 -2.49 3.36
C SER A 37 -0.80 -1.54 2.47
N LEU A 38 -0.79 -1.81 1.16
CA LEU A 38 -1.52 -1.01 0.18
C LEU A 38 -3.00 -1.32 0.27
N ARG A 39 -3.77 -0.30 0.65
CA ARG A 39 -5.21 -0.38 0.80
C ARG A 39 -5.91 -0.17 -0.53
N ASN A 40 -6.94 -0.97 -0.81
CA ASN A 40 -7.92 -0.73 -1.87
C ASN A 40 -9.30 -1.07 -1.32
N SER A 41 -10.12 -0.06 -1.05
CA SER A 41 -11.37 -0.22 -0.32
C SER A 41 -12.51 0.60 -0.93
N SER A 42 -13.75 0.37 -0.49
CA SER A 42 -14.92 1.09 -1.01
C SER A 42 -14.84 2.61 -0.88
N ILE A 43 -14.12 3.14 0.11
CA ILE A 43 -13.91 4.58 0.31
C ILE A 43 -12.57 5.08 -0.24
N ARG A 44 -11.66 4.16 -0.57
CA ARG A 44 -10.33 4.43 -1.10
C ARG A 44 -10.00 3.41 -2.19
N PRO A 45 -10.62 3.50 -3.38
CA PRO A 45 -10.32 2.62 -4.50
C PRO A 45 -9.12 3.16 -5.31
N ASP A 46 -8.02 3.48 -4.63
CA ASP A 46 -6.89 4.29 -5.11
C ASP A 46 -5.62 3.47 -5.41
N LEU A 47 -5.70 2.14 -5.40
CA LEU A 47 -4.53 1.26 -5.58
C LEU A 47 -3.76 1.52 -6.87
N GLU A 48 -4.46 1.75 -7.99
CA GLU A 48 -3.81 2.03 -9.28
C GLU A 48 -2.94 3.29 -9.22
N VAL A 49 -3.43 4.32 -8.54
CA VAL A 49 -2.71 5.58 -8.34
C VAL A 49 -1.48 5.35 -7.47
N LEU A 50 -1.64 4.66 -6.34
CA LEU A 50 -0.52 4.35 -5.43
C LEU A 50 0.60 3.56 -6.13
N LEU A 51 0.25 2.54 -6.90
CA LEU A 51 1.23 1.73 -7.61
C LEU A 51 1.97 2.54 -8.67
N LYS A 52 1.25 3.36 -9.45
CA LYS A 52 1.85 4.24 -10.44
C LYS A 52 2.84 5.21 -9.79
N GLU A 53 2.42 5.90 -8.74
CA GLU A 53 3.28 6.87 -8.02
C GLU A 53 4.52 6.19 -7.42
N LEU A 54 4.39 4.97 -6.89
CA LEU A 54 5.54 4.22 -6.37
C LEU A 54 6.55 3.85 -7.46
N LEU A 55 6.07 3.42 -8.63
CA LEU A 55 6.92 3.13 -9.78
C LEU A 55 7.62 4.39 -10.30
N GLU A 56 6.91 5.53 -10.33
CA GLU A 56 7.47 6.85 -10.69
C GLU A 56 8.54 7.32 -9.69
N LEU A 57 8.37 7.01 -8.40
CA LEU A 57 9.37 7.22 -7.34
C LEU A 57 10.55 6.23 -7.40
N GLY A 58 10.54 5.28 -8.35
CA GLY A 58 11.62 4.34 -8.57
C GLY A 58 11.61 3.13 -7.64
N VAL A 59 10.50 2.86 -6.95
CA VAL A 59 10.34 1.63 -6.16
C VAL A 59 10.27 0.43 -7.10
N LYS A 60 11.22 -0.49 -6.95
CA LYS A 60 11.31 -1.71 -7.77
C LYS A 60 11.12 -3.00 -6.97
N GLN A 61 11.29 -2.92 -5.64
CA GLN A 61 11.21 -4.08 -4.76
C GLN A 61 9.96 -3.98 -3.90
N PHE A 62 9.14 -5.04 -3.92
CA PHE A 62 7.84 -5.07 -3.25
C PHE A 62 7.78 -6.07 -2.08
N ASP A 63 8.92 -6.58 -1.59
CA ASP A 63 8.96 -7.60 -0.51
C ASP A 63 8.41 -7.12 0.84
N ARG A 64 8.40 -5.81 1.07
CA ARG A 64 7.88 -5.17 2.29
C ARG A 64 6.47 -4.61 2.11
N PHE A 65 5.68 -5.20 1.21
CA PHE A 65 4.32 -4.77 0.96
C PHE A 65 3.30 -5.87 1.23
N PHE A 66 2.12 -5.45 1.68
CA PHE A 66 0.92 -6.28 1.71
C PHE A 66 -0.19 -5.63 0.89
N PHE A 67 -1.23 -6.40 0.56
CA PHE A 67 -2.48 -5.88 0.04
C PHE A 67 -3.58 -6.05 1.10
N THR A 68 -4.43 -5.03 1.25
CA THR A 68 -5.60 -5.10 2.13
C THR A 68 -6.80 -4.38 1.52
N THR A 69 -8.00 -4.90 1.79
CA THR A 69 -9.26 -4.20 1.48
C THR A 69 -9.85 -3.48 2.68
N ASP A 70 -9.17 -3.57 3.83
CA ASP A 70 -9.64 -3.08 5.13
C ASP A 70 -11.09 -3.57 5.39
N GLY A 71 -12.01 -2.69 5.77
CA GLY A 71 -13.42 -3.00 6.05
C GLY A 71 -14.39 -2.53 4.97
N SER A 72 -14.20 -2.90 3.69
CA SER A 72 -15.12 -2.48 2.61
C SER A 72 -16.51 -3.13 2.69
N HIS A 73 -17.53 -2.44 2.17
CA HIS A 73 -18.90 -2.99 2.07
C HIS A 73 -18.95 -4.23 1.15
N PRO A 74 -19.88 -5.18 1.39
CA PRO A 74 -19.97 -6.42 0.61
C PRO A 74 -20.04 -6.22 -0.91
N SER A 75 -20.74 -5.19 -1.40
CA SER A 75 -20.87 -4.91 -2.83
C SER A 75 -19.56 -4.52 -3.50
N PHE A 76 -18.57 -4.01 -2.75
CA PHE A 76 -17.25 -3.69 -3.31
C PHE A 76 -16.50 -4.93 -3.79
N TYR A 77 -16.82 -6.09 -3.24
CA TYR A 77 -16.15 -7.36 -3.55
C TYR A 77 -16.77 -8.11 -4.73
N GLU A 78 -17.73 -7.52 -5.46
CA GLU A 78 -18.40 -8.17 -6.59
C GLU A 78 -17.42 -8.65 -7.66
N ASN A 79 -16.35 -7.88 -7.90
CA ASN A 79 -15.30 -8.21 -8.87
C ASN A 79 -14.15 -9.05 -8.27
N GLY A 80 -14.19 -9.32 -6.97
CA GLY A 80 -13.18 -10.04 -6.21
C GLY A 80 -12.57 -9.24 -5.06
N MET A 81 -11.59 -9.85 -4.38
CA MET A 81 -10.90 -9.31 -3.20
C MET A 81 -9.42 -9.06 -3.52
N THR A 82 -8.50 -9.61 -2.72
CA THR A 82 -7.05 -9.49 -2.93
C THR A 82 -6.59 -9.98 -4.31
N ASN A 83 -7.29 -10.94 -4.92
CA ASN A 83 -6.99 -11.40 -6.29
C ASN A 83 -7.07 -10.27 -7.33
N VAL A 84 -8.02 -9.33 -7.16
CA VAL A 84 -8.14 -8.15 -8.03
C VAL A 84 -6.96 -7.22 -7.83
N MET A 85 -6.58 -6.97 -6.57
CA MET A 85 -5.44 -6.12 -6.23
C MET A 85 -4.13 -6.64 -6.81
N ILE A 86 -3.89 -7.96 -6.72
CA ILE A 86 -2.72 -8.62 -7.34
C ILE A 86 -2.75 -8.45 -8.86
N SER A 87 -3.88 -8.73 -9.50
CA SER A 87 -4.05 -8.52 -10.95
C SER A 87 -3.76 -7.08 -11.36
N THR A 88 -4.24 -6.12 -10.58
CA THR A 88 -3.99 -4.68 -10.81
C THR A 88 -2.51 -4.35 -10.68
N ALA A 89 -1.79 -4.88 -9.68
CA ALA A 89 -0.35 -4.69 -9.54
C ALA A 89 0.43 -5.22 -10.75
N ILE A 90 0.12 -6.43 -11.21
CA ILE A 90 0.77 -7.03 -12.38
C ILE A 90 0.51 -6.15 -13.62
N LYS A 91 -0.74 -5.68 -13.82
CA LYS A 91 -1.10 -4.79 -14.94
C LYS A 91 -0.37 -3.44 -14.91
N GLN A 92 -0.11 -2.90 -13.71
CA GLN A 92 0.64 -1.66 -13.53
C GLN A 92 2.16 -1.84 -13.73
N GLY A 93 2.65 -3.07 -13.87
CA GLY A 93 4.06 -3.36 -14.14
C GLY A 93 4.88 -3.76 -12.92
N VAL A 94 4.25 -4.14 -11.80
CA VAL A 94 4.95 -4.79 -10.69
C VAL A 94 5.47 -6.16 -11.17
N SER A 95 6.78 -6.40 -11.03
CA SER A 95 7.38 -7.67 -11.44
C SER A 95 6.85 -8.83 -10.59
N VAL A 96 6.61 -9.97 -11.24
CA VAL A 96 6.16 -11.21 -10.59
C VAL A 96 7.31 -12.08 -10.09
N ILE A 97 8.55 -11.81 -10.54
CA ILE A 97 9.79 -12.55 -10.26
C ILE A 97 10.96 -11.56 -10.28
#